data_AF-A0A8H3F9K5-F1
#
_entry.id   AF-A0A8H3F9K5-F1
#
_cell.length_a   1.000
_cell.length_b   1.000
_cell.length_c   1.000
_cell.angle_alpha   90.00
_cell.angle_beta   90.00
_cell.angle_gamma   90.00
#
_symmetry.space_group_name_H-M   'P 1'
#
loop_
_entity.id
_entity.type
_entity.pdbx_description
1 polymer ?
#
loop_
_entity_poly.entity_id
_entity_poly.type
_entity_poly.pdbx_seq_one_letter_code
_entity_poly.pdbx_strand_id
1 'polypeptide(L)'
;MKEYVSSGPHEPILWYRQTIRHSCGLMSLLHAISNGPARTHILPSSPLSALITSAIPLPPTERARLIYDSPEIEAAHASAAQRGDSAPGELKLLEGEHYGYHFITFVKGDDGHLWELNGGMKGPVDRGVLGEGEDALSERALDLGVRTFLGKDVLGDEVGFSLVALAPSEV
;
A
#
# COMPACT_ATOMS: atom_id res chain seq x y z
N MET A 1 18.68 -4.87 -4.61
CA MET A 1 17.39 -5.43 -5.03
C MET A 1 17.17 -5.15 -6.52
N LYS A 2 16.79 -6.16 -7.31
CA LYS A 2 16.43 -6.03 -8.73
C LYS A 2 15.08 -5.33 -8.86
N GLU A 3 14.84 -4.61 -9.95
CA GLU A 3 13.51 -4.02 -10.19
C GLU A 3 12.47 -5.12 -10.41
N TYR A 4 11.32 -4.95 -9.77
CA TYR A 4 10.13 -5.76 -10.01
C TYR A 4 9.56 -5.39 -11.38
N VAL A 5 9.30 -6.41 -12.20
CA VAL A 5 8.81 -6.27 -13.57
C VAL A 5 7.60 -7.16 -13.85
N SER A 6 7.12 -7.90 -12.84
CA SER A 6 6.09 -8.90 -13.02
C SER A 6 4.69 -8.30 -13.13
N SER A 7 3.82 -9.00 -13.84
CA SER A 7 2.46 -8.58 -14.20
C SER A 7 1.63 -9.78 -14.63
N GLY A 8 0.32 -9.66 -14.50
CA GLY A 8 -0.62 -10.67 -14.95
C GLY A 8 -1.46 -11.25 -13.81
N PRO A 9 -2.45 -12.09 -14.15
CA PRO A 9 -3.42 -12.60 -13.19
C PRO A 9 -2.86 -13.70 -12.27
N HIS A 10 -1.62 -14.15 -12.50
CA HIS A 10 -0.97 -15.21 -11.73
C HIS A 10 0.03 -14.67 -10.70
N GLU A 11 0.23 -13.35 -10.64
CA GLU A 11 1.06 -12.76 -9.59
C GLU A 11 0.35 -12.89 -8.24
N PRO A 12 1.07 -13.28 -7.17
CA PRO A 12 0.46 -13.48 -5.85
C PRO A 12 -0.03 -12.17 -5.22
N ILE A 13 0.47 -11.04 -5.72
CA ILE A 13 0.10 -9.69 -5.30
C ILE A 13 0.05 -8.73 -6.50
N LEU A 14 -0.72 -7.66 -6.34
CA LEU A 14 -0.78 -6.50 -7.20
C LEU A 14 -0.06 -5.32 -6.55
N TRP A 15 1.16 -5.03 -7.03
CA TRP A 15 2.01 -3.96 -6.49
C TRP A 15 2.04 -2.72 -7.38
N TYR A 16 1.71 -1.57 -6.83
CA TYR A 16 1.78 -0.28 -7.51
C TYR A 16 3.07 0.48 -7.17
N ARG A 17 3.85 0.86 -8.19
CA ARG A 17 4.98 1.78 -8.03
C ARG A 17 4.46 3.20 -7.80
N GLN A 18 5.07 3.93 -6.88
CA GLN A 18 4.75 5.32 -6.61
C GLN A 18 5.58 6.23 -7.53
N THR A 19 4.89 7.03 -8.34
CA THR A 19 5.49 8.06 -9.21
C THR A 19 5.00 9.47 -8.88
N ILE A 20 4.02 9.59 -7.99
CA ILE A 20 3.43 10.86 -7.53
C ILE A 20 3.99 11.20 -6.15
N ARG A 21 4.45 12.44 -5.97
CA ARG A 21 4.96 12.91 -4.69
C ARG A 21 3.82 12.99 -3.67
N HIS A 22 4.06 12.56 -2.43
CA HIS A 22 3.08 12.55 -1.33
C HIS A 22 1.83 11.68 -1.52
N SER A 23 1.80 10.79 -2.52
CA SER A 23 0.69 9.86 -2.72
C SER A 23 0.82 8.56 -1.92
N CYS A 24 1.80 8.42 -1.03
CA CYS A 24 2.09 7.16 -0.33
C CYS A 24 0.88 6.58 0.41
N GLY A 25 0.03 7.41 1.01
CA GLY A 25 -1.24 6.96 1.61
C GLY A 25 -2.23 6.37 0.60
N LEU A 26 -2.36 6.99 -0.59
CA LEU A 26 -3.17 6.44 -1.69
C LEU A 26 -2.58 5.12 -2.20
N MET A 27 -1.26 5.06 -2.40
CA MET A 27 -0.58 3.84 -2.86
C MET A 27 -0.79 2.69 -1.87
N SER A 28 -0.63 2.98 -0.57
CA SER A 28 -0.87 2.05 0.52
C SER A 28 -2.32 1.56 0.54
N LEU A 29 -3.29 2.44 0.35
CA LEU A 29 -4.70 2.05 0.27
C LEU A 29 -4.96 1.13 -0.95
N LEU A 30 -4.43 1.47 -2.12
CA LEU A 30 -4.55 0.64 -3.32
C LEU A 30 -3.90 -0.73 -3.13
N HIS A 31 -2.72 -0.80 -2.50
CA HIS A 31 -2.07 -2.05 -2.12
C HIS A 31 -2.96 -2.89 -1.20
N ALA A 32 -3.59 -2.29 -0.18
CA ALA A 32 -4.44 -3.02 0.75
C ALA A 32 -5.71 -3.58 0.09
N ILE A 33 -6.45 -2.76 -0.67
CA ILE A 33 -7.76 -3.15 -1.21
C ILE A 33 -7.66 -4.03 -2.46
N SER A 34 -6.54 -3.99 -3.18
CA SER A 34 -6.38 -4.75 -4.42
C SER A 34 -5.82 -6.16 -4.22
N ASN A 35 -5.56 -6.55 -2.98
CA ASN A 35 -4.93 -7.82 -2.60
C ASN A 35 -5.75 -8.54 -1.54
N GLY A 36 -5.60 -9.86 -1.47
CA GLY A 36 -6.25 -10.70 -0.48
C GLY A 36 -7.79 -10.59 -0.48
N PRO A 37 -8.44 -10.89 0.64
CA PRO A 37 -9.91 -10.91 0.74
C PRO A 37 -10.57 -9.55 0.48
N ALA A 38 -9.87 -8.43 0.72
CA ALA A 38 -10.43 -7.10 0.50
C ALA A 38 -10.89 -6.88 -0.95
N ARG A 39 -10.18 -7.50 -1.91
CA ARG A 39 -10.49 -7.40 -3.34
C ARG A 39 -11.90 -7.90 -3.69
N THR A 40 -12.43 -8.86 -2.94
CA THR A 40 -13.77 -9.43 -3.21
C THR A 40 -14.91 -8.50 -2.78
N HIS A 41 -14.62 -7.46 -1.98
CA HIS A 41 -15.60 -6.47 -1.56
C HIS A 41 -15.72 -5.28 -2.52
N ILE A 42 -14.91 -5.25 -3.59
CA ILE A 42 -14.96 -4.18 -4.58
C ILE A 42 -16.21 -4.36 -5.44
N LEU A 43 -17.03 -3.32 -5.48
CA LEU A 43 -18.26 -3.32 -6.27
C LEU A 43 -17.95 -3.57 -7.76
N PRO A 44 -18.55 -4.60 -8.38
CA PRO A 44 -18.39 -4.86 -9.80
C PRO A 44 -18.78 -3.63 -10.64
N SER A 45 -18.08 -3.42 -11.76
CA SER A 45 -18.32 -2.30 -12.68
C SER A 45 -18.15 -0.90 -12.07
N SER A 46 -17.58 -0.79 -10.86
CA SER A 46 -17.18 0.50 -10.28
C SER A 46 -15.89 1.04 -10.94
N PRO A 47 -15.61 2.35 -10.85
CA PRO A 47 -14.35 2.92 -11.32
C PRO A 47 -13.12 2.22 -10.72
N LEU A 48 -13.18 1.86 -9.43
CA LEU A 48 -12.12 1.12 -8.76
C LEU A 48 -11.95 -0.30 -9.32
N SER A 49 -13.05 -1.01 -9.58
CA SER A 49 -13.01 -2.32 -10.23
C SER A 49 -12.38 -2.24 -11.62
N ALA A 50 -12.70 -1.20 -12.39
CA ALA A 50 -12.14 -0.98 -13.72
C ALA A 50 -10.63 -0.66 -13.68
N LEU A 51 -10.20 0.19 -12.72
CA LEU A 51 -8.81 0.51 -12.48
C LEU A 51 -8.00 -0.76 -12.16
N ILE A 52 -8.45 -1.57 -11.20
CA ILE A 52 -7.74 -2.79 -10.78
C ILE A 52 -7.68 -3.79 -11.94
N THR A 53 -8.79 -3.99 -12.65
CA THR A 53 -8.82 -4.90 -13.80
C THR A 53 -7.81 -4.50 -14.87
N SER A 54 -7.73 -3.20 -15.15
CA SER A 54 -6.78 -2.64 -16.13
C SER A 54 -5.33 -2.69 -15.63
N ALA A 55 -5.11 -2.63 -14.31
CA ALA A 55 -3.79 -2.66 -13.69
C ALA A 55 -3.12 -4.05 -13.69
N ILE A 56 -3.90 -5.12 -13.62
CA ILE A 56 -3.41 -6.51 -13.52
C ILE A 56 -2.44 -6.88 -14.67
N PRO A 57 -2.78 -6.69 -15.95
CA PRO A 57 -1.91 -7.09 -17.05
C PRO A 57 -0.71 -6.16 -17.27
N LEU A 58 -0.66 -5.00 -16.60
CA LEU A 58 0.37 -3.99 -16.85
C LEU A 58 1.63 -4.24 -16.02
N PRO A 59 2.83 -4.02 -16.58
CA PRO A 59 4.05 -3.94 -15.80
C PRO A 59 4.03 -2.73 -14.85
N PRO A 60 4.91 -2.67 -13.84
CA PRO A 60 4.80 -1.67 -12.78
C PRO A 60 4.88 -0.20 -13.24
N THR A 61 5.62 0.09 -14.30
CA THR A 61 5.74 1.46 -14.85
C THR A 61 4.43 1.91 -15.49
N GLU A 62 3.85 1.08 -16.36
CA GLU A 62 2.58 1.34 -17.02
C GLU A 62 1.43 1.33 -16.01
N ARG A 63 1.49 0.45 -15.00
CA ARG A 63 0.53 0.41 -13.89
C ARG A 63 0.55 1.70 -13.06
N ALA A 64 1.73 2.26 -12.80
CA ALA A 64 1.87 3.56 -12.14
C ALA A 64 1.34 4.70 -13.01
N ARG A 65 1.58 4.63 -14.33
CA ARG A 65 1.03 5.59 -15.28
C ARG A 65 -0.50 5.55 -15.32
N LEU A 66 -1.11 4.38 -15.26
CA LEU A 66 -2.57 4.23 -15.17
C LEU A 66 -3.17 5.00 -13.99
N ILE A 67 -2.49 4.99 -12.83
CA ILE A 67 -2.90 5.76 -11.65
C ILE A 67 -2.67 7.26 -11.88
N TYR A 68 -1.52 7.63 -12.43
CA TYR A 68 -1.16 9.02 -12.74
C TYR A 68 -2.15 9.69 -13.70
N ASP A 69 -2.58 8.95 -14.74
CA ASP A 69 -3.46 9.45 -15.78
C ASP A 69 -4.97 9.36 -15.38
N SER A 70 -5.32 9.04 -14.12
CA SER A 70 -6.72 8.91 -13.66
C SER A 70 -7.21 10.15 -12.90
N PRO A 71 -8.10 10.97 -13.50
CA PRO A 71 -8.67 12.14 -12.83
C PRO A 71 -9.56 11.78 -11.64
N GLU A 72 -10.23 10.63 -11.66
CA GLU A 72 -11.10 10.17 -10.57
C GLU A 72 -10.28 9.86 -9.31
N ILE A 73 -9.12 9.21 -9.48
CA ILE A 73 -8.21 8.91 -8.38
C ILE A 73 -7.57 10.20 -7.84
N GLU A 74 -7.14 11.10 -8.73
CA GLU A 74 -6.62 12.41 -8.35
C GLU A 74 -7.65 13.20 -7.51
N ALA A 75 -8.89 13.32 -7.99
CA ALA A 75 -9.95 14.04 -7.29
C ALA A 75 -10.30 13.40 -5.94
N ALA A 76 -10.38 12.07 -5.86
CA ALA A 76 -10.64 11.36 -4.61
C ALA A 76 -9.50 11.54 -3.60
N HIS A 77 -8.24 11.48 -4.05
CA HIS A 77 -7.07 11.71 -3.21
C HIS A 77 -7.03 13.15 -2.69
N ALA A 78 -7.22 14.14 -3.57
CA ALA A 78 -7.23 15.55 -3.20
C ALA A 78 -8.36 15.86 -2.19
N SER A 79 -9.56 15.32 -2.41
CA SER A 79 -10.69 15.46 -1.49
C SER A 79 -10.40 14.82 -0.13
N ALA A 80 -9.82 13.62 -0.11
CA ALA A 80 -9.45 12.94 1.12
C ALA A 80 -8.38 13.69 1.93
N ALA A 81 -7.41 14.32 1.26
CA ALA A 81 -6.35 15.10 1.89
C ALA A 81 -6.85 16.38 2.60
N GLN A 82 -8.05 16.86 2.27
CA GLN A 82 -8.69 18.00 2.94
C GLN A 82 -9.51 17.60 4.19
N ARG A 83 -9.56 16.31 4.52
CA ARG A 83 -10.31 15.78 5.67
C ARG A 83 -9.37 15.40 6.82
N GLY A 84 -9.96 15.12 7.97
CA GLY A 84 -9.25 14.75 9.20
C GLY A 84 -9.25 15.89 10.21
N ASP A 85 -8.62 15.65 11.35
CA ASP A 85 -8.63 16.58 12.49
C ASP A 85 -7.50 17.62 12.44
N SER A 86 -6.59 17.50 11.47
CA SER A 86 -5.47 18.42 11.25
C SER A 86 -5.65 19.20 9.94
N ALA A 87 -5.16 20.44 9.92
CA ALA A 87 -5.00 21.15 8.65
C ALA A 87 -4.02 20.41 7.73
N PRO A 88 -4.25 20.38 6.40
CA PRO A 88 -3.30 19.82 5.45
C PRO A 88 -1.94 20.52 5.57
N GLY A 89 -0.85 19.76 5.57
CA GLY A 89 0.50 20.31 5.56
C GLY A 89 0.81 21.07 4.27
N GLU A 90 1.85 21.92 4.30
CA GLU A 90 2.28 22.64 3.11
C GLU A 90 2.85 21.69 2.05
N LEU A 91 2.40 21.83 0.79
CA LEU A 91 2.93 21.05 -0.35
C LEU A 91 4.41 21.33 -0.63
N LYS A 92 4.90 22.50 -0.22
CA LYS A 92 6.29 22.92 -0.35
C LYS A 92 6.92 22.94 1.02
N LEU A 93 7.62 21.86 1.31
CA LEU A 93 8.66 21.89 2.33
C LEU A 93 9.80 22.81 1.88
N LEU A 94 10.46 23.47 2.84
CA LEU A 94 11.67 24.25 2.57
C LEU A 94 12.76 23.34 1.99
N GLU A 95 13.74 23.93 1.31
CA GLU A 95 14.86 23.16 0.76
C GLU A 95 15.62 22.45 1.89
N GLY A 96 15.63 21.12 1.86
CA GLY A 96 16.20 20.27 2.93
C GLY A 96 15.18 19.71 3.93
N GLU A 97 13.92 20.12 3.87
CA GLU A 97 12.84 19.54 4.66
C GLU A 97 12.21 18.35 3.92
N HIS A 98 12.03 17.25 4.65
CA HIS A 98 11.31 16.07 4.18
C HIS A 98 10.23 15.72 5.19
N TYR A 99 9.03 15.38 4.70
CA TYR A 99 8.07 14.68 5.53
C TYR A 99 8.72 13.31 5.82
N GLY A 100 9.21 13.12 7.04
CA GLY A 100 9.93 11.91 7.45
C GLY A 100 9.04 10.65 7.53
N TYR A 101 7.78 10.77 7.14
CA TYR A 101 6.76 9.71 7.26
C TYR A 101 6.38 9.15 5.90
N HIS A 102 6.12 7.85 5.88
CA HIS A 102 5.74 7.13 4.68
C HIS A 102 4.78 5.99 5.02
N PHE A 103 3.75 5.81 4.20
CA PHE A 103 2.83 4.69 4.33
C PHE A 103 3.32 3.49 3.53
N ILE A 104 3.28 2.31 4.16
CA ILE A 104 3.52 1.00 3.54
C ILE A 104 2.39 0.05 3.94
N THR A 105 2.20 -1.04 3.19
CA THR A 105 1.14 -2.02 3.47
C THR A 105 1.72 -3.42 3.61
N PHE A 106 1.20 -4.19 4.56
CA PHE A 106 1.42 -5.63 4.64
C PHE A 106 0.16 -6.37 4.21
N VAL A 107 0.28 -7.32 3.29
CA VAL A 107 -0.83 -8.16 2.82
C VAL A 107 -0.41 -9.63 2.79
N LYS A 108 -1.37 -10.54 2.99
CA LYS A 108 -1.19 -11.94 2.65
C LYS A 108 -1.44 -12.12 1.14
N GLY A 109 -0.44 -12.61 0.42
CA GLY A 109 -0.56 -12.93 -1.00
C GLY A 109 -1.33 -14.23 -1.24
N ASP A 110 -1.75 -14.45 -2.48
CA ASP A 110 -2.47 -15.67 -2.88
C ASP A 110 -1.59 -16.93 -2.78
N ASP A 111 -0.27 -16.75 -2.66
CA ASP A 111 0.73 -17.78 -2.37
C ASP A 111 0.87 -18.11 -0.87
N GLY A 112 0.12 -17.41 0.00
CA GLY A 112 0.17 -17.58 1.45
C GLY A 112 1.35 -16.88 2.13
N HIS A 113 2.14 -16.09 1.40
CA HIS A 113 3.25 -15.31 1.95
C HIS A 113 2.77 -13.95 2.46
N LEU A 114 3.50 -13.40 3.44
CA LEU A 114 3.34 -12.01 3.84
C LEU A 114 4.18 -11.13 2.92
N TRP A 115 3.54 -10.15 2.30
CA TRP A 115 4.19 -9.21 1.39
C TRP A 115 4.16 -7.80 1.97
N GLU A 116 5.33 -7.15 2.01
CA GLU A 116 5.44 -5.71 2.24
C GLU A 116 5.37 -4.98 0.89
N LEU A 117 4.38 -4.10 0.77
CA LEU A 117 4.10 -3.31 -0.41
C LEU A 117 4.42 -1.85 -0.12
N ASN A 118 5.56 -1.40 -0.62
CA ASN A 118 6.00 -0.01 -0.57
C ASN A 118 6.21 0.50 -1.99
N GLY A 119 5.40 1.49 -2.42
CA GLY A 119 5.48 2.03 -3.77
C GLY A 119 6.77 2.80 -4.08
N GLY A 120 7.47 3.29 -3.04
CA GLY A 120 8.76 3.99 -3.18
C GLY A 120 9.96 3.06 -3.36
N MET A 121 9.78 1.75 -3.24
CA MET A 121 10.83 0.74 -3.38
C MET A 121 10.95 0.23 -4.82
N LYS A 122 11.98 -0.60 -5.07
CA LYS A 122 12.19 -1.25 -6.37
C LYS A 122 11.19 -2.38 -6.67
N GLY A 123 10.36 -2.75 -5.70
CA GLY A 123 9.41 -3.84 -5.80
C GLY A 123 8.79 -4.21 -4.45
N PRO A 124 7.85 -5.16 -4.45
CA PRO A 124 7.32 -5.78 -3.23
C PRO A 124 8.42 -6.61 -2.53
N VAL A 125 8.33 -6.75 -1.22
CA VAL A 125 9.25 -7.57 -0.43
C VAL A 125 8.49 -8.76 0.16
N ASP A 126 8.91 -9.97 -0.19
CA ASP A 126 8.44 -11.20 0.44
C ASP A 126 9.05 -11.28 1.85
N ARG A 127 8.20 -11.23 2.88
CA ARG A 127 8.58 -11.35 4.28
C ARG A 127 8.52 -12.79 4.78
N GLY A 128 8.00 -13.72 3.98
CA GLY A 128 7.98 -15.16 4.24
C GLY A 128 6.57 -15.76 4.36
N VAL A 129 6.53 -17.09 4.36
CA VAL A 129 5.29 -17.88 4.43
C VAL A 129 4.57 -17.72 5.78
N LEU A 130 3.25 -17.58 5.72
CA LEU A 130 2.35 -17.64 6.89
C LEU A 130 1.80 -19.06 7.08
N GLY A 131 1.46 -19.39 8.32
CA GLY A 131 0.83 -20.66 8.70
C GLY A 131 -0.60 -20.80 8.18
N GLU A 132 -1.12 -22.03 8.30
CA GLU A 132 -2.52 -22.31 8.00
C GLU A 132 -3.43 -21.50 8.94
N GLY A 133 -4.43 -20.83 8.38
CA GLY A 133 -5.35 -19.96 9.13
C GLY A 133 -4.77 -18.61 9.57
N GLU A 134 -3.47 -18.35 9.39
CA GLU A 134 -2.88 -17.05 9.74
C GLU A 134 -3.19 -15.97 8.69
N ASP A 135 -3.29 -14.74 9.16
CA ASP A 135 -3.52 -13.53 8.38
C ASP A 135 -2.45 -12.46 8.67
N ALA A 136 -2.62 -11.25 8.12
CA ALA A 136 -1.67 -10.16 8.28
C ALA A 136 -1.60 -9.59 9.72
N LEU A 137 -2.49 -10.00 10.62
CA LEU A 137 -2.52 -9.57 12.03
C LEU A 137 -2.09 -10.67 13.01
N SER A 138 -1.85 -11.89 12.51
CA SER A 138 -1.36 -13.01 13.32
C SER A 138 0.03 -12.73 13.89
N GLU A 139 0.38 -13.32 15.04
CA GLU A 139 1.66 -13.06 15.74
C GLU A 139 2.87 -13.23 14.82
N ARG A 140 2.89 -14.30 14.02
CA ARG A 140 3.94 -14.53 13.02
C ARG A 140 4.03 -13.39 12.00
N ALA A 141 2.90 -12.92 11.49
CA ALA A 141 2.88 -11.83 10.51
C ALA A 141 3.37 -10.51 11.11
N LEU A 142 3.00 -10.23 12.36
CA LEU A 142 3.47 -9.07 13.10
C LEU A 142 4.99 -9.10 13.28
N ASP A 143 5.55 -10.26 13.63
CA ASP A 143 6.99 -10.47 13.80
C ASP A 143 7.78 -10.33 12.48
N LEU A 144 7.24 -10.86 11.38
CA LEU A 144 7.86 -10.76 10.04
C LEU A 144 7.72 -9.37 9.42
N GLY A 145 6.67 -8.64 9.78
CA GLY A 145 6.27 -7.36 9.21
C GLY A 145 6.45 -6.19 10.15
N VAL A 146 5.34 -5.69 10.70
CA VAL A 146 5.27 -4.39 11.41
C VAL A 146 6.28 -4.28 12.56
N ARG A 147 6.46 -5.31 13.39
CA ARG A 147 7.36 -5.24 14.55
C ARG A 147 8.82 -5.02 14.16
N THR A 148 9.21 -5.37 12.93
CA THR A 148 10.56 -5.08 12.41
C THR A 148 10.84 -3.57 12.29
N PHE A 149 9.81 -2.73 12.32
CA PHE A 149 9.91 -1.26 12.29
C PHE A 149 9.75 -0.60 13.66
N LEU A 150 9.42 -1.36 14.71
CA LEU A 150 9.09 -0.84 16.04
C LEU A 150 10.26 -0.90 17.04
N GLY A 151 11.42 -1.41 16.64
CA GLY A 151 12.60 -1.46 17.49
C GLY A 151 13.10 -0.07 17.87
N LYS A 152 13.59 0.10 19.10
CA LYS A 152 14.22 1.37 19.55
C LYS A 152 15.36 1.82 18.63
N ASP A 153 16.09 0.87 18.07
CA ASP A 153 17.17 1.12 17.10
C ASP A 153 16.65 1.69 15.76
N VAL A 154 15.36 1.56 15.48
CA VAL A 154 14.70 2.02 14.24
C VAL A 154 13.93 3.33 14.47
N LEU A 155 13.21 3.47 15.57
CA LEU A 155 12.36 4.65 15.85
C LEU A 155 13.05 5.76 16.65
N GLY A 156 14.16 5.47 17.35
CA GLY A 156 14.76 6.42 18.27
C GLY A 156 13.81 6.78 19.42
N ASP A 157 13.94 8.01 19.95
CA ASP A 157 13.12 8.51 21.07
C ASP A 157 11.77 9.14 20.62
N GLU A 158 11.57 9.34 19.32
CA GLU A 158 10.33 9.90 18.76
C GLU A 158 9.37 8.80 18.29
N VAL A 159 8.17 8.76 18.87
CA VAL A 159 7.12 7.78 18.51
C VAL A 159 6.34 8.28 17.30
N GLY A 160 6.99 8.22 16.13
CA GLY A 160 6.42 8.64 14.84
C GLY A 160 5.76 7.49 14.06
N PHE A 161 4.87 6.72 14.69
CA PHE A 161 4.27 5.52 14.09
C PHE A 161 2.74 5.50 14.23
N SER A 162 2.05 5.03 13.18
CA SER A 162 0.62 4.77 13.18
C SER A 162 0.32 3.49 12.40
N LEU A 163 -0.64 2.71 12.87
CA LEU A 163 -1.08 1.46 12.24
C LEU A 163 -2.60 1.48 12.07
N VAL A 164 -3.05 1.16 10.87
CA VAL A 164 -4.46 0.99 10.53
C VAL A 164 -4.65 -0.40 9.95
N ALA A 165 -5.62 -1.15 10.47
CA ALA A 165 -5.98 -2.46 9.95
C ALA A 165 -7.24 -2.35 9.08
N LEU A 166 -7.19 -2.93 7.87
CA LEU A 166 -8.39 -3.17 7.06
C LEU A 166 -9.00 -4.50 7.49
N ALA A 167 -10.09 -4.43 8.25
CA ALA A 167 -10.78 -5.58 8.82
C ALA A 167 -12.27 -5.58 8.39
N PRO A 168 -12.96 -6.74 8.48
CA PRO A 168 -14.41 -6.79 8.32
C PRO A 168 -15.10 -5.78 9.25
N SER A 169 -16.15 -5.13 8.76
CA SER A 169 -16.99 -4.29 9.63
C SER A 169 -17.77 -5.19 10.59
N GLU A 170 -17.73 -4.89 11.89
CA GLU A 170 -18.72 -5.41 12.83
C GLU A 170 -20.10 -4.84 12.43
N VAL A 171 -21.06 -5.72 12.17
CA VAL A 171 -22.47 -5.37 11.91
C VAL A 171 -23.25 -5.54 13.20
#